data_AF-A0A7R9M0C3-F1
#
_entry.id   AF-A0A7R9M0C3-F1
#
_cell.length_a   1.000
_cell.length_b   1.000
_cell.length_c   1.000
_cell.angle_alpha   90.00
_cell.angle_beta   90.00
_cell.angle_gamma   90.00
#
_symmetry.space_group_name_H-M   'P 1'
#
loop_
_entity.id
_entity.type
_entity.pdbx_description
1 polymer ?
#
loop_
_entity_poly.entity_id
_entity_poly.type
_entity_poly.pdbx_seq_one_letter_code
_entity_poly.pdbx_strand_id
1 'polypeptide(L)'
;MGPIGAVRISIPNNYQNLAQLILLHNHEAKTAEYTIHFNLESEKLRWIEAVSQPSSENPNEIIYEEWDCPQVQCIRSYCAQQTDEISLEETDVL
;
A
#
# COMPACT_ATOMS: atom_id res chain seq x y z
N MET A 1 -9.68 7.07 11.14
CA MET A 1 -9.64 5.60 11.18
C MET A 1 -8.28 5.21 10.64
N GLY A 2 -7.40 4.63 11.45
CA GLY A 2 -6.06 4.24 11.01
C GLY A 2 -6.10 2.97 10.13
N PRO A 3 -5.02 2.65 9.40
CA PRO A 3 -5.04 1.56 8.44
C PRO A 3 -5.30 0.23 9.15
N ILE A 4 -6.12 -0.60 8.53
CA ILE A 4 -6.34 -1.98 8.94
C ILE A 4 -5.01 -2.71 8.73
N GLY A 5 -4.31 -3.03 9.82
CA GLY A 5 -3.23 -4.01 9.84
C GLY A 5 -2.00 -3.62 9.02
N ALA A 6 -1.05 -2.91 9.65
CA ALA A 6 0.28 -2.80 9.06
C ALA A 6 0.94 -4.19 9.00
N VAL A 7 1.42 -4.58 7.83
CA VAL A 7 2.08 -5.87 7.59
C VAL A 7 3.56 -5.64 7.34
N ARG A 8 4.43 -6.48 7.91
CA ARG A 8 5.86 -6.49 7.62
C ARG A 8 6.30 -7.85 7.16
N ILE A 9 7.10 -7.90 6.09
CA ILE A 9 7.73 -9.13 5.60
C ILE A 9 9.25 -9.00 5.69
N SER A 10 9.93 -10.02 6.21
CA SER A 10 11.40 -10.11 6.27
C SER A 10 11.92 -11.42 5.68
N ILE A 11 13.18 -11.46 5.22
CA ILE A 11 13.79 -12.63 4.58
C ILE A 11 14.81 -13.28 5.55
N PRO A 12 14.54 -14.48 6.08
CA PRO A 12 15.52 -15.22 6.86
C PRO A 12 16.55 -15.93 5.94
N ASN A 13 17.85 -15.75 6.22
CA ASN A 13 18.95 -16.24 5.39
C ASN A 13 19.28 -17.74 5.53
N ASN A 14 18.60 -18.49 6.39
CA ASN A 14 19.04 -19.84 6.77
C ASN A 14 18.40 -20.98 5.93
N TYR A 15 17.40 -20.68 5.10
CA TYR A 15 16.74 -21.66 4.22
C TYR A 15 16.22 -20.99 2.95
N GLN A 16 16.12 -21.75 1.85
CA GLN A 16 15.60 -21.24 0.59
C GLN A 16 14.10 -20.95 0.68
N ASN A 17 13.67 -19.92 -0.04
CA ASN A 17 12.25 -19.58 -0.23
C ASN A 17 11.45 -19.37 1.07
N LEU A 18 12.09 -18.93 2.16
CA LEU A 18 11.40 -18.53 3.38
C LEU A 18 11.17 -17.01 3.45
N ALA A 19 10.09 -16.62 4.12
CA ALA A 19 9.85 -15.26 4.60
C ALA A 19 9.17 -15.28 5.98
N GLN A 20 9.38 -14.23 6.77
CA GLN A 20 8.64 -13.98 8.01
C GLN A 20 7.55 -12.94 7.72
N LEU A 21 6.31 -13.21 8.13
CA LEU A 21 5.17 -12.30 8.05
C LEU A 21 4.77 -11.86 9.46
N ILE A 22 4.71 -10.55 9.69
CA ILE A 22 4.24 -9.95 10.94
C ILE A 22 2.98 -9.14 10.64
N LEU A 23 1.84 -9.59 11.18
CA LEU A 23 0.56 -8.88 11.16
C LEU A 23 0.48 -8.03 12.43
N LEU A 24 0.52 -6.71 12.31
CA LEU A 24 0.54 -5.82 13.49
C LEU A 24 -0.82 -5.67 14.18
N HIS A 25 -1.92 -5.88 13.46
CA HIS A 25 -3.28 -5.93 14.01
C HIS A 25 -4.11 -6.98 13.26
N ASN A 26 -4.35 -8.12 13.90
CA ASN A 26 -5.30 -9.12 13.42
C ASN A 26 -6.75 -8.79 13.86
N HIS A 27 -7.70 -9.67 13.58
CA HIS A 27 -9.12 -9.49 13.94
C HIS A 27 -9.39 -9.36 15.45
N GLU A 28 -8.43 -9.76 16.30
CA GLU A 28 -8.47 -9.59 17.76
C GLU A 28 -7.65 -8.38 18.23
N ALA A 29 -7.21 -7.51 17.33
CA ALA A 29 -6.30 -6.38 17.59
C ALA A 29 -4.96 -6.82 18.23
N LYS A 30 -4.46 -8.00 17.88
CA LYS A 30 -3.17 -8.54 18.34
C LYS A 30 -2.16 -8.62 17.20
N THR A 31 -0.88 -8.59 17.58
CA THR A 31 0.22 -8.94 16.68
C THR A 31 0.29 -10.46 16.51
N ALA A 32 0.48 -10.92 15.27
CA ALA A 32 0.71 -12.33 14.96
C ALA A 32 1.91 -12.48 14.00
N GLU A 33 2.72 -13.51 14.23
CA GLU A 33 3.93 -13.79 13.45
C GLU A 33 3.83 -15.16 12.80
N TYR A 34 4.25 -15.24 11.54
CA TYR A 34 4.20 -16.45 10.73
C TYR A 34 5.51 -16.63 9.96
N THR A 35 5.95 -17.88 9.81
CA THR A 35 7.02 -18.25 8.86
C THR A 35 6.36 -18.90 7.66
N ILE A 36 6.61 -18.35 6.47
CA ILE A 36 6.02 -18.80 5.21
C ILE A 36 7.13 -19.41 4.37
N HIS A 37 6.86 -20.58 3.79
CA HIS A 37 7.70 -21.21 2.79
C HIS A 37 7.00 -21.15 1.43
N PHE A 38 7.74 -20.74 0.39
CA PHE A 38 7.27 -20.68 -0.99
C PHE A 38 7.88 -21.83 -1.79
N ASN A 39 7.14 -22.34 -2.78
CA ASN A 39 7.66 -23.43 -3.62
C ASN A 39 8.72 -22.89 -4.59
N LEU A 40 8.53 -21.68 -5.08
CA LEU A 40 9.44 -21.00 -6.00
C LEU A 40 9.93 -19.66 -5.44
N GLU A 41 11.13 -19.26 -5.82
CA GLU A 41 11.67 -17.95 -5.46
C GLU A 41 10.86 -16.79 -6.07
N SER A 42 10.35 -16.95 -7.28
CA SER A 42 9.50 -15.95 -7.94
C SER A 42 8.19 -15.72 -7.19
N GLU A 43 7.61 -16.76 -6.57
CA GLU A 43 6.42 -16.63 -5.73
C GLU A 43 6.74 -15.81 -4.48
N LYS A 44 7.85 -16.12 -3.80
CA LYS A 44 8.33 -15.37 -2.65
C LYS A 44 8.48 -13.88 -2.99
N LEU A 45 9.18 -13.56 -4.08
CA LEU A 45 9.43 -12.17 -4.49
C LEU A 45 8.13 -11.43 -4.82
N ARG A 46 7.22 -12.05 -5.58
CA ARG A 46 5.93 -11.44 -5.94
C ARG A 46 5.08 -11.13 -4.71
N TRP A 47 5.07 -12.03 -3.72
CA TRP A 47 4.35 -11.79 -2.47
C TRP A 47 5.00 -10.70 -1.61
N ILE A 48 6.33 -10.61 -1.60
CA ILE A 48 7.03 -9.51 -0.92
C ILE A 48 6.67 -8.18 -1.56
N GLU A 49 6.72 -8.07 -2.89
CA GLU A 49 6.37 -6.84 -3.61
C GLU A 49 4.91 -6.43 -3.37
N ALA A 50 3.97 -7.37 -3.43
CA ALA A 50 2.55 -7.07 -3.27
C ALA A 50 2.13 -6.62 -1.86
N VAL A 51 2.91 -6.99 -0.83
CA VAL A 51 2.58 -6.72 0.58
C VAL A 51 3.50 -5.66 1.19
N SER A 52 4.61 -5.34 0.54
CA SER A 52 5.46 -4.23 0.93
C SER A 52 4.75 -2.92 0.57
N GLN A 53 4.82 -1.95 1.48
CA GLN A 53 4.30 -0.61 1.21
C GLN A 53 4.99 -0.05 -0.05
N PRO A 54 4.23 0.60 -0.95
CA PRO A 54 4.83 1.34 -2.04
C PRO A 54 5.80 2.37 -1.48
N SER A 55 7.07 2.32 -1.88
CA SER A 55 8.05 3.36 -1.55
C SER A 55 8.30 4.24 -2.78
N SER A 56 8.07 5.55 -2.65
CA SER A 56 8.52 6.50 -3.66
C SER A 56 10.01 6.80 -3.46
N GLU A 57 10.74 6.98 -4.55
CA GLU A 57 12.09 7.55 -4.53
C GLU A 57 12.07 9.06 -4.24
N ASN A 58 10.91 9.71 -4.39
CA ASN A 58 10.69 11.11 -4.10
C ASN A 58 10.19 11.28 -2.65
N PRO A 59 10.98 11.90 -1.75
CA PRO A 59 10.60 12.07 -0.34
C PRO A 59 9.41 13.02 -0.13
N ASN A 60 9.01 13.79 -1.15
CA ASN A 60 7.84 14.66 -1.11
C ASN A 60 6.57 13.97 -1.65
N GLU A 61 6.70 12.75 -2.18
CA GLU A 61 5.58 11.98 -2.70
C GLU A 61 5.08 11.03 -1.61
N ILE A 62 3.84 11.24 -1.20
CA ILE A 62 3.14 10.31 -0.32
C ILE A 62 2.44 9.32 -1.23
N ILE A 63 2.92 8.08 -1.26
CA ILE A 63 2.16 7.01 -1.91
C ILE A 63 1.10 6.55 -0.92
N TYR A 64 -0.15 6.87 -1.24
CA TYR A 64 -1.31 6.40 -0.49
C TYR A 64 -1.63 4.97 -0.92
N GLU A 65 -1.97 4.13 0.06
CA GLU A 65 -2.57 2.82 -0.23
C GLU A 65 -3.95 3.03 -0.88
N GLU A 66 -4.44 2.08 -1.69
CA GLU A 66 -5.78 2.17 -2.32
C GLU A 66 -6.91 2.40 -1.29
N TRP A 67 -6.69 1.97 -0.04
CA TRP A 67 -7.62 2.10 1.08
C TRP A 67 -7.45 3.39 1.90
N ASP A 68 -6.38 4.15 1.67
CA ASP A 68 -6.03 5.40 2.37
C ASP A 68 -5.84 6.57 1.38
N CYS A 69 -6.48 6.49 0.21
CA CYS A 69 -6.47 7.56 -0.77
C CYS A 69 -7.34 8.72 -0.26
N PRO A 70 -6.77 9.92 -0.02
CA PRO A 70 -7.52 11.05 0.50
C PRO A 70 -8.51 11.54 -0.54
N GLN A 71 -9.80 11.49 -0.21
CA GLN A 71 -10.84 12.08 -1.04
C GLN A 71 -10.83 13.59 -0.89
N VAL A 72 -10.77 14.30 -2.02
CA VAL A 72 -10.82 15.77 -2.03
C VAL A 72 -12.05 16.25 -2.78
N GLN A 73 -12.69 17.29 -2.26
CA GLN A 73 -13.85 17.91 -2.90
C GLN A 73 -13.45 19.21 -3.60
N CYS A 74 -13.89 19.37 -4.84
CA CYS A 74 -13.79 20.60 -5.60
C CYS A 74 -14.63 21.71 -4.94
N ILE A 75 -13.97 22.78 -4.48
CA ILE A 75 -14.62 23.93 -3.83
C ILE A 75 -14.95 25.06 -4.81
N ARG A 76 -14.46 24.98 -6.06
CA ARG A 76 -14.69 25.97 -7.11
C ARG A 76 -14.52 25.30 -8.47
N SER A 77 -15.49 25.49 -9.37
CA SER A 77 -15.39 24.95 -10.72
C SER A 77 -14.10 25.38 -11.42
N TYR A 78 -13.52 24.45 -12.18
CA TYR A 78 -12.28 24.64 -12.92
C TYR A 78 -12.46 24.08 -14.33
N CYS A 79 -12.03 24.84 -15.34
CA CYS A 79 -12.06 24.41 -16.73
C CYS A 79 -10.64 24.08 -17.18
N ALA A 80 -10.41 22.84 -17.60
CA ALA A 80 -9.12 22.37 -18.10
C ALA A 80 -8.66 23.23 -19.29
N GLN A 81 -7.41 23.69 -19.22
CA GLN A 81 -6.72 24.47 -20.25
C GLN A 81 -5.79 23.58 -21.09
N GLN A 82 -5.34 22.46 -20.53
CA GLN A 82 -4.46 21.48 -21.18
C GLN A 82 -5.14 20.11 -21.28
N THR A 83 -4.63 19.25 -22.17
CA THR A 83 -5.23 17.93 -22.46
C THR A 83 -5.07 16.93 -21.30
N ASP A 84 -4.08 17.15 -20.44
CA ASP A 84 -3.79 16.37 -19.23
C ASP A 84 -4.46 16.94 -17.97
N GLU A 85 -5.19 18.05 -18.10
CA GLU A 85 -6.00 18.62 -17.02
C GLU A 85 -7.44 18.09 -17.08
N ILE A 86 -8.12 18.09 -15.93
CA ILE A 86 -9.51 17.63 -15.78
C ILE A 86 -10.38 18.84 -15.42
N SER A 87 -11.47 19.04 -16.16
CA SER A 87 -12.49 20.03 -15.78
C SER A 87 -13.32 19.50 -14.61
N LEU A 88 -13.57 20.35 -13.62
CA LEU A 88 -14.29 20.01 -12.39
C LEU A 88 -15.42 21.00 -12.15
N GLU A 89 -16.53 20.53 -11.62
CA GLU A 89 -17.59 21.36 -11.07
C GLU A 89 -17.49 21.46 -9.55
N GLU A 90 -18.11 22.49 -8.97
CA GLU A 90 -18.24 22.59 -7.53
C GLU A 90 -18.95 21.33 -6.98
N THR A 91 -18.40 20.75 -5.91
CA THR A 91 -18.84 19.49 -5.27
C THR A 91 -18.36 18.17 -5.88
N ASP A 92 -17.65 18.19 -7.01
CA ASP A 92 -17.00 16.98 -7.52
C ASP A 92 -16.00 16.41 -6.51
N VAL A 93 -15.86 15.08 -6.46
CA VAL A 93 -14.93 14.36 -5.57
C VAL A 93 -13.89 13.61 -6.40
N LEU A 94 -12.62 13.74 -6.01
CA LEU A 94 -11.46 13.03 -6.55
C LEU A 94 -10.89 12.08 -5.51
#